data_AF-A0A7J4PQB2-F1
#
_entry.id   AF-A0A7J4PQB2-F1
#
_cell.length_a   1.000
_cell.length_b   1.000
_cell.length_c   1.000
_cell.angle_alpha   90.00
_cell.angle_beta   90.00
_cell.angle_gamma   90.00
#
_symmetry.space_group_name_H-M   'P 1'
#
loop_
_entity.id
_entity.type
_entity.pdbx_description
1 polymer ?
#
loop_
_entity_poly.entity_id
_entity_poly.type
_entity_poly.pdbx_seq_one_letter_code
_entity_poly.pdbx_strand_id
1 'polypeptide(L)'
;MLLTPEKIIIYRHLFRSLVLRKEDIVQTSVSKNKGNSLRWPLRLLVLVALAIQLPHTVESITRDLQMEAAPVFIKLSSVMTDFWIVAYVLVIYFYIFEPTVPYQQILKITTRSNLNLEFYTEEPEELVSAFKNENE
;
A
#
# COMPACT_ATOMS: atom_id res chain seq x y z
N MET A 1 -14.34 -6.11 -7.74
CA MET A 1 -14.70 -5.24 -8.88
C MET A 1 -15.93 -5.84 -9.53
N LEU A 2 -16.89 -5.04 -9.98
CA LEU A 2 -18.07 -5.55 -10.67
C LEU A 2 -18.08 -5.00 -12.10
N LEU A 3 -18.00 -5.89 -13.09
CA LEU A 3 -18.14 -5.56 -14.50
C LEU A 3 -19.61 -5.68 -14.88
N THR A 4 -20.17 -4.58 -15.36
CA THR A 4 -21.42 -4.57 -16.12
C THR A 4 -21.10 -4.14 -17.55
N PRO A 5 -21.91 -4.53 -18.55
CA PRO A 5 -21.62 -4.27 -19.97
C PRO A 5 -21.36 -2.78 -20.26
N GLU A 6 -22.08 -1.86 -19.59
CA GLU A 6 -21.94 -0.41 -19.81
C GLU A 6 -20.89 0.29 -18.92
N LYS A 7 -20.70 -0.22 -17.70
CA LYS A 7 -19.95 0.48 -16.65
C LYS A 7 -19.19 -0.47 -15.75
N ILE A 8 -18.10 0.04 -15.20
CA ILE A 8 -17.23 -0.64 -14.25
C ILE A 8 -17.39 0.04 -12.91
N ILE A 9 -17.76 -0.72 -11.89
CA ILE A 9 -17.83 -0.22 -10.52
C ILE A 9 -16.64 -0.79 -9.74
N ILE A 10 -15.80 0.13 -9.30
CA ILE A 10 -14.59 -0.18 -8.54
C ILE A 10 -14.81 0.24 -7.10
N TYR A 11 -15.04 -0.75 -6.26
CA TYR A 11 -15.09 -0.57 -4.82
C TYR A 11 -13.69 -0.29 -4.30
N ARG A 12 -13.50 0.87 -3.68
CA ARG A 12 -12.27 1.25 -2.99
C ARG A 12 -12.55 1.19 -1.50
N HIS A 13 -11.63 0.62 -0.74
CA HIS A 13 -11.83 0.48 0.70
C HIS A 13 -11.90 1.84 1.41
N LEU A 14 -11.10 2.82 0.97
CA LEU A 14 -10.93 4.10 1.65
C LEU A 14 -11.62 5.29 0.95
N PHE A 15 -12.21 5.07 -0.23
CA PHE A 15 -12.79 6.14 -1.04
C PHE A 15 -14.15 5.73 -1.60
N ARG A 16 -14.94 6.71 -2.04
CA ARG A 16 -16.17 6.41 -2.79
C ARG A 16 -15.86 5.47 -3.96
N SER A 17 -16.78 4.54 -4.20
CA SER A 17 -16.72 3.64 -5.34
C SER A 17 -16.58 4.47 -6.62
N LEU A 18 -15.56 4.14 -7.41
CA LEU A 18 -15.37 4.80 -8.68
C LEU A 18 -16.22 4.09 -9.73
N VAL A 19 -17.11 4.84 -10.37
CA VAL A 19 -17.90 4.37 -11.51
C VAL A 19 -17.24 4.90 -12.78
N LEU A 20 -16.71 4.00 -13.59
CA LEU A 20 -16.14 4.29 -14.90
C LEU A 20 -17.08 3.78 -15.98
N ARG A 21 -17.46 4.63 -16.92
CA ARG A 21 -18.15 4.17 -18.13
C ARG A 21 -17.11 3.69 -19.13
N LYS A 22 -17.41 2.63 -19.88
CA LYS A 22 -16.46 2.08 -20.85
C LYS A 22 -16.18 3.03 -22.01
N GLU A 23 -17.18 3.82 -22.41
CA GLU A 23 -17.07 4.89 -23.42
C GLU A 23 -16.05 5.99 -23.05
N ASP A 24 -15.80 6.19 -21.75
CA ASP A 24 -14.84 7.18 -21.27
C ASP A 24 -13.40 6.66 -21.26
N ILE A 25 -13.18 5.36 -21.49
CA ILE A 25 -11.85 4.74 -21.49
C ILE A 25 -11.20 4.96 -22.86
N VAL A 26 -10.12 5.74 -22.88
CA VAL A 26 -9.38 6.06 -24.10
C VAL A 26 -8.25 5.08 -24.33
N GLN A 27 -7.54 4.73 -23.26
CA GLN A 27 -6.37 3.86 -23.35
C GLN A 27 -6.27 2.96 -22.13
N THR A 28 -6.01 1.69 -22.38
CA THR A 28 -5.63 0.71 -21.37
C THR A 28 -4.21 0.24 -21.66
N SER A 29 -3.31 0.35 -20.70
CA SER A 29 -1.94 -0.19 -20.81
C SER A 29 -1.66 -1.12 -19.65
N VAL A 30 -0.97 -2.21 -19.95
CA VAL A 30 -0.50 -3.17 -18.94
C VAL A 30 0.97 -2.88 -18.70
N SER A 31 1.32 -2.66 -17.43
CA SER A 31 2.70 -2.41 -17.01
C SER A 31 3.10 -3.42 -15.93
N LYS A 32 4.38 -3.76 -15.86
CA LYS A 32 4.89 -4.65 -14.83
C LYS A 32 4.96 -3.92 -13.48
N ASN A 33 4.45 -4.54 -12.42
CA ASN A 33 4.57 -3.99 -11.08
C ASN A 33 6.02 -4.11 -10.59
N LYS A 34 6.76 -2.99 -10.61
CA LYS A 34 8.12 -2.94 -10.07
C LYS A 34 8.13 -3.16 -8.55
N GLY A 35 7.04 -2.83 -7.86
CA GLY A 35 6.85 -3.04 -6.42
C GLY A 35 6.87 -4.52 -6.01
N ASN A 36 6.41 -5.43 -6.88
CA ASN A 36 6.48 -6.87 -6.60
C ASN A 36 7.94 -7.38 -6.49
N SER A 37 8.85 -6.89 -7.35
CA SER A 37 10.27 -7.24 -7.25
C SER A 37 10.92 -6.68 -5.98
N LEU A 38 10.41 -5.56 -5.47
CA LEU A 38 10.87 -4.91 -4.25
C LEU A 38 10.28 -5.55 -2.98
N ARG A 39 9.42 -6.56 -3.11
CA ARG A 39 8.79 -7.25 -1.98
C ARG A 39 9.81 -7.72 -0.95
N TRP A 40 10.71 -8.58 -1.38
CA TRP A 40 11.72 -9.21 -0.55
C TRP A 40 12.72 -8.22 0.06
N PRO A 41 13.33 -7.28 -0.70
CA PRO A 41 14.22 -6.32 -0.09
C PRO A 41 13.51 -5.42 0.92
N LEU A 42 12.25 -5.00 0.66
CA LEU A 42 11.51 -4.20 1.65
C LEU A 42 11.12 -5.02 2.89
N ARG A 43 10.73 -6.30 2.73
CA ARG A 43 10.49 -7.22 3.87
C ARG A 43 11.72 -7.30 4.76
N LEU A 44 12.90 -7.51 4.16
CA LEU A 44 14.16 -7.60 4.86
C LEU A 44 14.50 -6.28 5.57
N LEU A 45 14.29 -5.15 4.90
CA LEU A 45 14.55 -3.84 5.47
C LEU A 45 13.67 -3.58 6.70
N VAL A 46 12.37 -3.91 6.64
CA VAL A 46 11.46 -3.80 7.79
C VAL A 46 11.86 -4.75 8.93
N LEU A 47 12.23 -5.99 8.62
CA LEU A 47 12.70 -6.95 9.63
C LEU A 47 13.99 -6.48 10.31
N VAL A 48 14.95 -5.98 9.54
CA VAL A 48 16.21 -5.43 10.07
C VAL A 48 15.94 -4.19 10.92
N ALA A 49 15.07 -3.28 10.46
CA ALA A 49 14.67 -2.12 11.23
C ALA A 49 14.04 -2.52 12.56
N LEU A 50 13.07 -3.45 12.55
CA LEU A 50 12.47 -3.98 13.79
C LEU A 50 13.50 -4.64 14.71
N ALA A 51 14.42 -5.44 14.15
CA ALA A 51 15.45 -6.13 14.90
C ALA A 51 16.45 -5.17 15.57
N ILE A 52 16.64 -3.96 15.04
CA ILE A 52 17.48 -2.91 15.64
C ILE A 52 16.66 -2.04 16.60
N GLN A 53 15.44 -1.63 16.21
CA GLN A 53 14.60 -0.73 17.01
C GLN A 53 14.14 -1.39 18.30
N LEU A 54 13.67 -2.63 18.26
CA LEU A 54 13.15 -3.34 19.43
C LEU A 54 14.16 -3.39 20.60
N PRO A 55 15.40 -3.88 20.42
CA PRO A 55 16.37 -3.88 21.50
C PRO A 55 16.77 -2.47 21.94
N HIS A 56 16.86 -1.51 21.02
CA HIS A 56 17.17 -0.12 21.39
C HIS A 56 16.07 0.51 22.25
N THR A 57 14.80 0.22 21.96
CA THR A 57 13.66 0.67 22.77
C THR A 57 13.62 -0.05 24.12
N VAL A 58 13.93 -1.35 24.17
CA VAL A 58 14.02 -2.08 25.45
C VAL A 58 15.18 -1.55 26.30
N GLU A 59 16.35 -1.33 25.69
CA GLU A 59 17.52 -0.78 26.37
C GLU A 59 17.24 0.65 26.87
N SER A 60 16.63 1.52 26.07
CA SER A 60 16.25 2.87 26.49
C SER A 60 15.27 2.85 27.66
N ILE A 61 14.24 1.99 27.62
CA ILE A 61 13.28 1.80 28.71
C ILE A 61 13.98 1.33 29.98
N THR A 62 14.86 0.31 29.90
CA THR A 62 15.56 -0.22 31.08
C THR A 62 16.54 0.80 31.68
N ARG A 63 17.25 1.57 30.85
CA ARG A 63 18.17 2.61 31.30
C ARG A 63 17.45 3.80 31.92
N ASP A 64 16.32 4.20 31.33
CA ASP A 64 15.46 5.25 31.88
C ASP A 64 14.80 4.82 33.19
N LEU A 65 14.39 3.55 33.33
CA LEU A 65 13.89 3.01 34.60
C LEU A 65 14.97 3.01 35.70
N GLN A 66 16.23 2.76 35.35
CA GLN A 66 17.37 2.80 36.28
C GLN A 66 17.81 4.22 36.65
N MET A 67 17.63 5.21 35.76
CA MET A 67 17.95 6.62 36.03
C MET A 67 16.83 7.29 36.82
N GLU A 68 16.79 7.07 38.14
CA GLU A 68 15.80 7.60 39.08
C GLU A 68 15.71 9.15 39.13
N ALA A 69 16.65 9.85 38.48
CA ALA A 69 16.77 11.32 38.48
C ALA A 69 16.03 12.07 37.34
N ALA A 70 15.58 11.39 36.28
CA ALA A 70 14.88 12.05 35.17
C ALA A 70 13.35 12.09 35.41
N PRO A 71 12.66 13.21 35.12
CA PRO A 71 11.23 13.34 35.34
C PRO A 71 10.47 12.31 34.48
N VAL A 72 9.53 11.61 35.10
CA VAL A 72 8.73 10.51 34.53
C VAL A 72 8.11 10.87 33.16
N PHE A 73 7.76 12.15 32.97
CA PHE A 73 7.22 12.67 31.72
C PHE A 73 8.19 12.54 30.53
N ILE A 74 9.48 12.82 30.72
CA ILE A 74 10.47 12.75 29.64
C ILE A 74 10.67 11.29 29.21
N LYS A 75 10.76 10.37 30.18
CA LYS A 75 10.87 8.93 29.92
C LYS A 75 9.67 8.40 29.15
N LEU A 76 8.45 8.74 29.58
CA LEU A 76 7.22 8.33 28.92
C LEU A 76 7.13 8.88 27.49
N SER A 77 7.55 10.13 27.27
CA SER A 77 7.55 10.74 25.93
C SER A 77 8.53 10.06 24.96
N SER A 78 9.70 9.62 25.43
CA SER A 78 10.69 8.92 24.60
C SER A 78 10.16 7.56 24.16
N VAL A 79 9.62 6.79 25.10
CA VAL A 79 9.00 5.48 24.82
C VAL A 79 7.82 5.61 23.87
N MET A 80 6.98 6.64 24.08
CA MET A 80 5.85 6.91 23.20
C MET A 80 6.33 7.22 21.78
N THR A 81 7.38 8.02 21.63
CA THR A 81 7.93 8.40 20.32
C THR A 81 8.49 7.19 19.56
N ASP A 82 9.28 6.35 20.22
CA ASP A 82 9.80 5.11 19.64
C ASP A 82 8.67 4.17 19.21
N PHE A 83 7.64 4.04 20.05
CA PHE A 83 6.45 3.25 19.73
C PHE A 83 5.70 3.79 18.51
N TRP A 84 5.52 5.11 18.40
CA TRP A 84 4.88 5.74 17.25
C TRP A 84 5.67 5.53 15.95
N ILE A 85 7.01 5.56 16.00
CA ILE A 85 7.86 5.28 14.83
C ILE A 85 7.64 3.84 14.36
N VAL A 86 7.68 2.86 15.27
CA VAL A 86 7.45 1.44 14.94
C VAL A 86 6.04 1.24 14.39
N ALA A 87 5.03 1.82 15.03
CA ALA A 87 3.64 1.73 14.57
C ALA A 87 3.46 2.33 13.16
N TYR A 88 4.08 3.47 12.88
CA TYR A 88 4.02 4.12 11.57
C TYR A 88 4.66 3.26 10.46
N VAL A 89 5.83 2.68 10.73
CA VAL A 89 6.52 1.77 9.80
C VAL A 89 5.66 0.53 9.52
N LEU A 90 5.06 -0.05 10.56
CA LEU A 90 4.16 -1.19 10.41
C LEU A 90 2.92 -0.82 9.59
N VAL A 91 2.28 0.31 9.89
CA VAL A 91 1.08 0.75 9.17
C VAL A 91 1.39 0.95 7.68
N ILE A 92 2.46 1.65 7.33
CA ILE A 92 2.84 1.83 5.91
C ILE A 92 3.06 0.48 5.24
N TYR A 93 3.79 -0.41 5.89
CA TYR A 93 4.13 -1.69 5.30
C TYR A 93 2.89 -2.60 5.12
N PHE A 94 2.05 -2.74 6.15
CA PHE A 94 0.88 -3.62 6.12
C PHE A 94 -0.30 -3.02 5.33
N TYR A 95 -0.53 -1.71 5.38
CA TYR A 95 -1.69 -1.09 4.72
C TYR A 95 -1.45 -0.65 3.28
N ILE A 96 -0.20 -0.32 2.92
CA ILE A 96 0.09 0.22 1.58
C ILE A 96 0.85 -0.81 0.76
N PHE A 97 1.91 -1.38 1.33
CA PHE A 97 2.80 -2.24 0.57
C PHE A 97 2.26 -3.67 0.43
N GLU A 98 1.86 -4.32 1.53
CA GLU A 98 1.36 -5.68 1.49
C GLU A 98 0.21 -5.94 0.50
N PRO A 99 -0.81 -5.07 0.35
CA PRO A 99 -1.88 -5.29 -0.61
C PRO A 99 -1.48 -4.97 -2.07
N THR A 100 -0.48 -4.12 -2.32
CA THR A 100 -0.09 -3.72 -3.69
C THR A 100 0.94 -4.64 -4.33
N VAL A 101 1.69 -5.34 -3.50
CA VAL A 101 2.83 -6.16 -3.87
C VAL A 101 2.53 -7.54 -4.48
N PRO A 102 1.46 -8.29 -4.13
CA PRO A 102 1.25 -9.62 -4.69
C PRO A 102 0.97 -9.59 -6.20
N TYR A 103 0.51 -8.45 -6.71
CA TYR A 103 0.17 -8.30 -8.12
C TYR A 103 1.42 -8.09 -8.97
N GLN A 104 1.64 -8.97 -9.94
CA GLN A 104 2.81 -8.90 -10.83
C GLN A 104 2.68 -7.80 -11.90
N GLN A 105 1.45 -7.46 -12.24
CA GLN A 105 1.11 -6.55 -13.33
C GLN A 105 0.11 -5.49 -12.83
N ILE A 106 0.16 -4.32 -13.46
CA ILE A 106 -0.67 -3.16 -13.16
C ILE A 106 -1.40 -2.78 -14.43
N LEU A 107 -2.72 -2.68 -14.36
CA LEU A 107 -3.55 -2.14 -15.41
C LEU A 107 -3.67 -0.63 -15.21
N LYS A 108 -3.19 0.15 -16.18
CA LYS A 108 -3.36 1.60 -16.22
C LYS A 108 -4.47 1.96 -17.19
N ILE A 109 -5.47 2.67 -16.70
CA ILE A 109 -6.60 3.16 -17.49
C ILE A 109 -6.54 4.68 -17.53
N THR A 110 -6.49 5.23 -18.74
CA THR A 110 -6.60 6.67 -18.99
C THR A 110 -7.98 6.95 -19.56
N THR A 111 -8.70 7.85 -18.89
CA THR A 111 -10.04 8.28 -19.31
C THR A 111 -10.00 9.55 -20.15
N ARG A 112 -11.09 9.87 -20.85
CA ARG A 112 -11.27 11.15 -21.58
C ARG A 112 -11.13 12.38 -20.68
N SER A 113 -11.48 12.25 -19.40
CA SER A 113 -11.30 13.27 -18.38
C SER A 113 -9.82 13.48 -17.97
N ASN A 114 -8.89 12.79 -18.63
CA ASN A 114 -7.46 12.77 -18.27
C ASN A 114 -7.19 12.21 -16.85
N LEU A 115 -8.13 11.44 -16.32
CA LEU A 115 -7.95 10.70 -15.07
C LEU A 115 -7.13 9.45 -15.37
N ASN A 116 -5.95 9.36 -14.75
CA ASN A 116 -5.08 8.18 -14.80
C ASN A 116 -5.35 7.31 -13.58
N LEU A 117 -5.73 6.06 -13.82
CA LEU A 117 -6.06 5.10 -12.78
C LEU A 117 -5.17 3.89 -12.90
N GLU A 118 -4.61 3.45 -11.77
CA GLU A 118 -3.77 2.26 -11.69
C GLU A 118 -4.49 1.19 -10.88
N PHE A 119 -4.60 0.00 -11.46
CA PHE A 119 -5.25 -1.15 -10.85
C PHE A 119 -4.27 -2.31 -10.73
N TYR A 120 -4.28 -2.93 -9.56
CA TYR A 120 -3.48 -4.09 -9.26
C TYR A 120 -4.39 -5.32 -9.35
N THR A 121 -4.09 -6.21 -10.30
CA THR A 121 -4.89 -7.40 -10.60
C THR A 121 -3.96 -8.52 -11.04
N GLU A 122 -4.37 -9.77 -10.82
CA GLU A 122 -3.55 -10.93 -11.18
C GLU A 122 -3.49 -11.12 -12.71
N GLU A 123 -4.61 -10.87 -13.39
CA GLU A 123 -4.78 -11.10 -14.84
C GLU A 123 -5.32 -9.83 -15.53
N PRO A 124 -4.49 -8.79 -15.76
CA PRO A 124 -4.95 -7.56 -16.40
C PRO A 124 -5.24 -7.75 -17.89
N GLU A 125 -4.63 -8.74 -18.53
CA GLU A 125 -4.83 -9.05 -19.95
C GLU A 125 -6.26 -9.54 -20.21
N GLU A 126 -6.82 -10.35 -19.32
CA GLU A 126 -8.23 -10.79 -19.39
C GLU A 126 -9.21 -9.63 -19.21
N LEU A 127 -8.87 -8.65 -18.36
CA LEU A 127 -9.68 -7.44 -18.21
C LEU A 127 -9.62 -6.57 -19.47
N VAL A 128 -8.44 -6.43 -20.08
CA VAL A 128 -8.29 -5.69 -21.35
C VAL A 128 -9.08 -6.36 -22.46
N SER A 129 -9.06 -7.69 -22.56
CA SER A 129 -9.85 -8.41 -23.57
C SER A 129 -11.35 -8.29 -23.31
N ALA A 130 -11.79 -8.36 -22.05
CA ALA A 130 -13.19 -8.10 -21.67
C ALA A 130 -13.64 -6.66 -21.99
N PHE A 131 -12.74 -5.67 -21.94
CA PHE A 131 -13.05 -4.31 -22.40
C PHE A 131 -13.13 -4.17 -23.92
N LYS A 132 -12.46 -5.04 -24.67
CA LYS A 132 -12.43 -4.99 -26.13
C LYS A 132 -13.58 -5.77 -26.78
N ASN A 133 -13.91 -6.96 -26.25
CA ASN A 133 -14.89 -7.88 -26.84
C ASN A 133 -16.35 -7.47 -26.61
N GLU A 134 -16.68 -6.65 -25.60
CA GLU A 134 -18.06 -6.14 -25.41
C GLU A 134 -18.34 -4.84 -26.17
N ASN A 135 -17.35 -4.30 -26.89
CA ASN A 135 -17.51 -3.12 -27.76
C ASN A 135 -17.72 -3.50 -29.24
N GLU A 136 -17.76 -4.79 -29.57
CA GLU A 136 -18.21 -5.36 -30.87
C GLU A 136 -19.64 -5.90 -30.74
#